data_AF-A0A1Y4CQW4-F1
#
_entry.id   AF-A0A1Y4CQW4-F1
#
_cell.length_a   1.000
_cell.length_b   1.000
_cell.length_c   1.000
_cell.angle_alpha   90.00
_cell.angle_beta   90.00
_cell.angle_gamma   90.00
#
_symmetry.space_group_name_H-M   'P 1'
#
loop_
_entity.id
_entity.type
_entity.pdbx_description
1 polymer ?
#
loop_
_entity_poly.entity_id
_entity_poly.type
_entity_poly.pdbx_seq_one_letter_code
_entity_poly.pdbx_strand_id
1 'polypeptide(L)'
;LITENIGNFEAQRHYHISGTEIYGMTVKRKLYDEDTRNRYFHLCYSALKMASERSKIEIMLERMAANLKKIEGKECIVGTPYTDYFNCHYKDEGSKKIFLFAQENQDAITTALKLCGYFCLISSEKMTAEEAYLLYRGRDVSEKLFCTDKSFLGSKSMRAHSNEVVSAKIFIEFLALIVRNRFYNLLKDEIRRLNVRRNYMTVPASIRELEKIEMTRRNGSLYKLDFALTKTQKAIAQAFGLSQDDILCKVNEI
;
A
#
# COMPACT_ATOMS: atom_id res chain seq x y z
N LEU A 1 -4.54 -2.29 23.32
CA LEU A 1 -5.31 -2.65 22.09
C LEU A 1 -4.70 -3.83 21.34
N ILE A 2 -3.49 -3.73 20.77
CA ILE A 2 -2.88 -4.87 20.06
C ILE A 2 -2.60 -6.01 21.05
N THR A 3 -1.88 -5.72 22.14
CA THR A 3 -1.55 -6.68 23.21
C THR A 3 -2.74 -7.43 23.81
N GLU A 4 -3.89 -6.78 23.91
CA GLU A 4 -5.15 -7.36 24.41
C GLU A 4 -5.76 -8.39 23.44
N ASN A 5 -5.43 -8.31 22.15
CA ASN A 5 -6.02 -9.11 21.09
C ASN A 5 -5.04 -10.10 20.44
N ILE A 6 -3.78 -10.14 20.89
CA ILE A 6 -2.78 -11.10 20.43
C ILE A 6 -3.26 -12.53 20.75
N GLY A 7 -3.27 -13.40 19.74
CA GLY A 7 -3.64 -14.80 19.84
C GLY A 7 -5.12 -15.09 19.54
N ASN A 8 -5.95 -14.05 19.36
CA ASN A 8 -7.39 -14.21 19.16
C ASN A 8 -7.80 -14.36 17.70
N PHE A 9 -7.04 -13.82 16.74
CA PHE A 9 -7.51 -13.71 15.35
C PHE A 9 -6.54 -14.21 14.28
N GLU A 10 -5.27 -14.38 14.63
CA GLU A 10 -4.16 -14.64 13.70
C GLU A 10 -4.19 -16.06 13.13
N ALA A 11 -4.73 -17.01 13.89
CA ALA A 11 -4.83 -18.42 13.50
C ALA A 11 -6.24 -18.81 13.00
N GLN A 12 -7.21 -17.90 13.09
CA GLN A 12 -8.60 -18.21 12.75
C GLN A 12 -8.89 -17.83 11.29
N ARG A 13 -9.33 -18.82 10.50
CA ARG A 13 -9.56 -18.65 9.06
C ARG A 13 -10.61 -17.59 8.72
N HIS A 14 -11.59 -17.35 9.60
CA HIS A 14 -12.63 -16.35 9.38
C HIS A 14 -12.09 -14.90 9.32
N TYR A 15 -10.96 -14.61 9.98
CA TYR A 15 -10.33 -13.28 9.94
C TYR A 15 -9.36 -13.09 8.77
N HIS A 16 -9.22 -14.09 7.89
CA HIS A 16 -8.32 -14.01 6.75
C HIS A 16 -8.86 -13.05 5.67
N ILE A 17 -8.05 -12.07 5.25
CA ILE A 17 -8.40 -11.12 4.18
C ILE A 17 -8.13 -11.77 2.82
N SER A 18 -9.18 -11.92 2.01
CA SER A 18 -9.12 -12.65 0.74
C SER A 18 -8.12 -12.04 -0.26
N GLY A 19 -7.36 -12.90 -0.94
CA GLY A 19 -6.33 -12.47 -1.90
C GLY A 19 -5.09 -11.82 -1.26
N THR A 20 -4.89 -12.01 0.05
CA THR A 20 -3.72 -11.56 0.81
C THR A 20 -3.30 -12.64 1.81
N GLU A 21 -2.15 -12.45 2.47
CA GLU A 21 -1.65 -13.34 3.54
C GLU A 21 -1.82 -12.70 4.93
N ILE A 22 -2.87 -11.89 5.07
CA ILE A 22 -3.09 -11.03 6.24
C ILE A 22 -4.36 -11.44 6.94
N TYR A 23 -4.30 -11.45 8.26
CA TYR A 23 -5.45 -11.63 9.14
C TYR A 23 -5.86 -10.29 9.72
N GLY A 24 -7.16 -10.01 9.81
CA GLY A 24 -7.68 -8.72 10.21
C GLY A 24 -8.93 -8.81 11.06
N MET A 25 -8.96 -8.06 12.16
CA MET A 25 -10.12 -7.89 13.04
C MET A 25 -10.41 -6.40 13.26
N THR A 26 -11.67 -6.04 13.49
CA THR A 26 -12.06 -4.66 13.77
C THR A 26 -12.57 -4.51 15.19
N VAL A 27 -12.02 -3.54 15.91
CA VAL A 27 -12.40 -3.17 17.28
C VAL A 27 -12.89 -1.72 17.28
N LYS A 28 -14.03 -1.46 17.91
CA LYS A 28 -14.58 -0.11 18.06
C LYS A 28 -14.15 0.46 19.40
N ARG A 29 -13.45 1.60 19.40
CA ARG A 29 -12.97 2.27 20.62
C ARG A 29 -12.84 3.78 20.38
N LYS A 30 -12.78 4.57 21.44
CA LYS A 30 -12.33 5.96 21.36
C LYS A 30 -10.82 6.01 21.17
N LEU A 31 -10.32 7.01 20.42
CA LEU A 31 -8.89 7.21 20.24
C LEU A 31 -8.26 7.86 21.47
N TYR A 32 -8.94 8.87 22.01
CA TYR A 32 -8.60 9.53 23.27
C TYR A 32 -9.81 9.45 24.21
N ASP A 33 -9.59 9.52 25.52
CA ASP A 33 -10.68 9.43 26.50
C ASP A 33 -11.65 10.62 26.37
N GLU A 34 -11.14 11.79 25.96
CA GLU A 34 -11.89 13.02 25.69
C GLU A 34 -12.70 12.98 24.39
N ASP A 35 -12.45 11.99 23.52
CA ASP A 35 -13.07 11.94 22.21
C ASP A 35 -14.57 11.59 22.34
N THR A 36 -15.42 12.34 21.64
CA THR A 36 -16.88 12.11 21.66
C THR A 36 -17.29 10.99 20.73
N ARG A 37 -16.50 10.73 19.69
CA ARG A 37 -16.81 9.75 18.64
C ARG A 37 -15.93 8.53 18.74
N ASN A 38 -16.58 7.36 18.67
CA ASN A 38 -15.88 6.10 18.52
C ASN A 38 -15.28 5.99 17.11
N ARG A 39 -14.05 5.50 17.03
CA ARG A 39 -13.34 5.15 15.80
C ARG A 39 -13.28 3.63 15.65
N TYR A 40 -12.98 3.18 14.45
CA TYR A 40 -12.79 1.77 14.14
C TYR A 40 -11.31 1.48 13.97
N PHE A 41 -10.79 0.60 14.82
CA PHE A 41 -9.42 0.13 14.79
C PHE A 41 -9.39 -1.23 14.10
N HIS A 42 -8.75 -1.30 12.95
CA HIS A 42 -8.56 -2.54 12.21
C HIS A 42 -7.18 -3.08 12.55
N LEU A 43 -7.15 -4.06 13.45
CA LEU A 43 -5.95 -4.79 13.81
C LEU A 43 -5.64 -5.78 12.70
N CYS A 44 -4.43 -5.70 12.17
CA CYS A 44 -3.97 -6.58 11.10
C CYS A 44 -2.69 -7.29 11.52
N TYR A 45 -2.54 -8.52 11.06
CA TYR A 45 -1.36 -9.34 11.30
C TYR A 45 -0.86 -9.95 9.99
N SER A 46 0.45 -9.85 9.74
CA SER A 46 1.13 -10.43 8.59
C SER A 46 2.32 -11.27 9.03
N ALA A 47 2.32 -12.56 8.68
CA ALA A 47 3.41 -13.48 9.00
C ALA A 47 4.73 -13.10 8.27
N LEU A 48 4.64 -12.67 7.01
CA LEU A 48 5.81 -12.19 6.27
C LEU A 48 6.42 -10.94 6.91
N LYS A 49 5.56 -9.99 7.34
CA LYS A 49 6.01 -8.78 8.03
C LYS A 49 6.64 -9.14 9.38
N MET A 50 6.04 -10.07 10.13
CA MET A 50 6.57 -10.56 11.40
C MET A 50 8.00 -11.11 11.23
N ALA A 51 8.22 -11.99 10.24
CA ALA A 51 9.55 -12.55 9.99
C ALA A 51 10.58 -11.46 9.62
N SER A 52 10.22 -10.51 8.76
CA SER A 52 11.11 -9.42 8.35
C SER A 52 11.45 -8.47 9.52
N GLU A 53 10.46 -8.06 10.30
CA GLU A 53 10.66 -7.17 11.45
C GLU A 53 11.45 -7.85 12.55
N ARG A 54 11.16 -9.12 12.83
CA ARG A 54 11.91 -9.90 13.81
C ARG A 54 13.39 -9.97 13.45
N SER A 55 13.71 -10.33 12.21
CA SER A 55 15.10 -10.36 11.75
C SER A 55 15.79 -8.99 11.89
N LYS A 56 15.09 -7.88 11.61
CA LYS A 56 15.65 -6.53 11.79
C LYS A 56 15.92 -6.20 13.25
N ILE A 57 15.01 -6.57 14.16
CA ILE A 57 15.17 -6.34 15.60
C ILE A 57 16.35 -7.16 16.13
N GLU A 58 16.46 -8.43 15.77
CA GLU A 58 17.59 -9.27 16.21
C GLU A 58 18.94 -8.68 15.76
N ILE A 59 19.07 -8.33 14.47
CA ILE A 59 20.28 -7.69 13.93
C ILE A 59 20.57 -6.34 14.64
N MET A 60 19.53 -5.59 14.97
CA MET A 60 19.65 -4.32 15.70
C MET A 60 20.16 -4.56 17.13
N LEU A 61 19.60 -5.53 17.85
CA LEU A 61 20.00 -5.88 19.22
C LEU A 61 21.44 -6.38 19.27
N GLU A 62 21.86 -7.25 18.34
CA GLU A 62 23.25 -7.71 18.24
C GLU A 62 24.23 -6.55 18.02
N ARG A 63 23.88 -5.62 17.12
CA ARG A 63 24.69 -4.42 16.87
C ARG A 63 24.74 -3.53 18.10
N MET A 64 23.62 -3.37 18.80
CA MET A 64 23.56 -2.57 20.03
C MET A 64 24.44 -3.18 21.12
N ALA A 65 24.32 -4.48 21.37
CA ALA A 65 25.14 -5.20 22.35
C ALA A 65 26.64 -5.08 22.02
N ALA A 66 27.00 -5.24 20.74
CA ALA A 66 28.38 -5.08 20.29
C ALA A 66 28.92 -3.65 20.50
N ASN A 67 28.07 -2.63 20.32
CA ASN A 67 28.45 -1.24 20.57
C ASN A 67 28.59 -0.95 22.07
N LEU A 68 27.66 -1.45 22.89
CA LEU A 68 27.68 -1.32 24.35
C LEU A 68 28.96 -1.96 24.92
N LYS A 69 29.35 -3.13 24.42
CA LYS A 69 30.60 -3.79 24.83
C LYS A 69 31.86 -2.99 24.53
N LYS A 70 31.87 -2.17 23.47
CA LYS A 70 33.02 -1.30 23.12
C LYS A 70 33.15 -0.04 23.98
N ILE A 71 32.08 0.33 24.68
CA ILE A 71 32.04 1.50 25.56
C ILE A 71 32.13 1.13 27.04
N GLU A 72 32.18 -0.17 27.37
CA GLU A 72 32.47 -0.66 28.73
C GLU A 72 33.76 -0.03 29.27
N GLY A 73 33.72 0.47 30.50
CA GLY A 73 34.83 1.14 31.17
C GLY A 73 35.06 2.59 30.75
N LYS A 74 34.24 3.17 29.87
CA LYS A 74 34.34 4.58 29.47
C LYS A 74 33.37 5.46 30.24
N GLU A 75 33.77 6.71 30.44
CA GLU A 75 32.90 7.78 30.95
C GLU A 75 31.90 8.17 29.85
N CYS A 76 30.69 7.61 29.92
CA CYS A 76 29.62 7.92 28.98
C CYS A 76 28.26 7.65 29.60
N ILE A 77 27.25 8.40 29.16
CA ILE A 77 25.85 8.16 29.50
C ILE A 77 25.18 7.61 28.25
N VAL A 78 24.57 6.43 28.38
CA VAL A 78 23.89 5.75 27.28
C VAL A 78 22.46 6.26 27.26
N GLY A 79 22.02 6.77 26.11
CA GLY A 79 20.66 7.28 25.90
C GLY A 79 19.79 6.36 25.03
N THR A 80 18.56 6.80 24.79
CA THR A 80 17.65 6.20 23.82
C THR A 80 18.31 6.18 22.43
N PRO A 81 18.22 5.09 21.66
CA PRO A 81 17.31 3.94 21.82
C PRO A 81 17.89 2.74 22.60
N TYR A 82 19.09 2.82 23.18
CA TYR A 82 19.71 1.69 23.87
C TYR A 82 19.03 1.36 25.21
N THR A 83 18.63 2.39 25.94
CA THR A 83 17.94 2.27 27.24
C THR A 83 16.59 1.56 27.17
N ASP A 84 16.00 1.48 25.98
CA ASP A 84 14.69 0.84 25.77
C ASP A 84 14.81 -0.69 25.83
N TYR A 85 15.95 -1.23 25.40
CA TYR A 85 16.22 -2.68 25.30
C TYR A 85 17.29 -3.16 26.28
N PHE A 86 18.07 -2.26 26.89
CA PHE A 86 19.17 -2.59 27.77
C PHE A 86 19.12 -1.77 29.06
N ASN A 87 19.17 -2.48 30.19
CA ASN A 87 19.39 -1.89 31.51
C ASN A 87 20.88 -1.62 31.68
N CYS A 88 21.26 -0.34 31.67
CA CYS A 88 22.66 0.10 31.77
C CYS A 88 23.08 0.29 33.23
N HIS A 89 24.17 -0.33 33.64
CA HIS A 89 24.72 -0.19 34.99
C HIS A 89 25.96 0.71 34.99
N TYR A 90 26.03 1.60 35.98
CA TYR A 90 27.09 2.60 36.11
C TYR A 90 27.78 2.48 37.46
N LYS A 91 29.07 2.84 37.50
CA LYS A 91 29.82 3.10 38.72
C LYS A 91 29.94 4.61 38.90
N ASP A 92 29.53 5.12 40.06
CA ASP A 92 29.73 6.51 40.43
C ASP A 92 31.11 6.67 41.08
N GLU A 93 32.03 7.38 40.41
CA GLU A 93 33.30 7.83 40.97
C GLU A 93 33.28 9.37 41.06
N GLY A 94 32.70 9.89 42.15
CA GLY A 94 32.56 11.33 42.37
C GLY A 94 31.63 11.99 41.34
N SER A 95 32.15 12.91 40.53
CA SER A 95 31.38 13.64 39.50
C SER A 95 31.23 12.87 38.18
N LYS A 96 31.83 11.68 38.06
CA LYS A 96 31.94 10.93 36.80
C LYS A 96 31.15 9.63 36.87
N LYS A 97 30.35 9.36 35.83
CA LYS A 97 29.62 8.10 35.65
C LYS A 97 30.36 7.21 34.67
N ILE A 98 30.94 6.12 35.17
CA ILE A 98 31.63 5.14 34.34
C ILE A 98 30.64 4.04 33.99
N PHE A 99 30.46 3.77 32.70
CA PHE A 99 29.61 2.69 32.24
C PHE A 99 30.29 1.33 32.50
N LEU A 100 29.61 0.45 33.23
CA LEU A 100 30.15 -0.86 33.60
C LEU A 100 29.78 -1.91 32.55
N PHE A 101 28.50 -2.20 32.43
CA PHE A 101 27.94 -3.18 31.51
C PHE A 101 26.46 -2.88 31.27
N ALA A 102 25.91 -3.50 30.22
CA ALA A 102 24.48 -3.46 29.92
C ALA A 102 23.90 -4.87 30.02
N GLN A 103 22.77 -4.98 30.71
CA GLN A 103 21.97 -6.20 30.76
C GLN A 103 20.79 -6.07 29.81
N GLU A 104 20.54 -7.08 28.99
CA GLU A 104 19.35 -7.13 28.14
C GLU A 104 18.07 -7.11 28.98
N ASN A 105 17.17 -6.18 28.64
CA ASN A 105 15.82 -6.15 29.17
C ASN A 105 14.97 -7.18 28.41
N GLN A 106 14.97 -8.41 28.92
CA GLN A 106 14.27 -9.54 28.31
C GLN A 106 12.77 -9.27 28.13
N ASP A 107 12.14 -8.52 29.04
CA ASP A 107 10.71 -8.21 28.96
C ASP A 107 10.40 -7.23 27.83
N ALA A 108 11.20 -6.16 27.70
CA ALA A 108 11.07 -5.19 26.62
C ALA A 108 11.34 -5.83 25.26
N ILE A 109 12.40 -6.64 25.15
CA ILE A 109 12.75 -7.37 23.94
C ILE A 109 11.64 -8.36 23.56
N THR A 110 11.16 -9.17 24.51
CA THR A 110 10.08 -10.12 24.27
C THR A 110 8.81 -9.42 23.82
N THR A 111 8.49 -8.26 24.40
CA THR A 111 7.32 -7.45 24.00
C THR A 111 7.48 -6.92 22.58
N ALA A 112 8.65 -6.38 22.24
CA ALA A 112 8.93 -5.89 20.89
C ALA A 112 8.83 -7.01 19.84
N LEU A 113 9.39 -8.19 20.14
CA LEU A 113 9.32 -9.37 19.28
C LEU A 113 7.88 -9.89 19.11
N LYS A 114 7.07 -9.86 20.17
CA LYS A 114 5.64 -10.24 20.11
C LYS A 114 4.81 -9.30 19.25
N LEU A 115 5.17 -8.01 19.18
CA LEU A 115 4.48 -7.01 18.38
C LEU A 115 4.85 -7.05 16.89
N CYS A 116 5.88 -7.82 16.50
CA CYS A 116 6.28 -7.96 15.10
C CYS A 116 5.14 -8.50 14.23
N GLY A 117 4.95 -7.88 13.06
CA GLY A 117 3.94 -8.25 12.08
C GLY A 117 2.54 -7.70 12.36
N TYR A 118 2.30 -7.15 13.56
CA TYR A 118 1.07 -6.44 13.87
C TYR A 118 1.13 -5.01 13.35
N PHE A 119 0.01 -4.54 12.85
CA PHE A 119 -0.20 -3.14 12.53
C PHE A 119 -1.67 -2.80 12.67
N CYS A 120 -1.97 -1.53 12.90
CA CYS A 120 -3.34 -1.07 13.06
C CYS A 120 -3.64 -0.02 12.00
N LEU A 121 -4.80 -0.13 11.36
CA LEU A 121 -5.40 0.92 10.57
C LEU A 121 -6.54 1.56 11.37
N ILE A 122 -6.68 2.87 11.28
CA ILE A 122 -7.74 3.60 11.99
C ILE A 122 -8.63 4.24 10.95
N SER A 123 -9.94 4.01 11.08
CA SER A 123 -10.94 4.63 10.22
C SER A 123 -12.02 5.36 11.02
N SER A 124 -12.56 6.39 10.39
CA SER A 124 -13.67 7.19 10.93
C SER A 124 -15.02 6.54 10.66
N GLU A 125 -15.12 5.80 9.57
CA GLU A 125 -16.36 5.19 9.09
C GLU A 125 -16.42 3.71 9.45
N LYS A 126 -17.63 3.18 9.57
CA LYS A 126 -17.82 1.76 9.86
C LYS A 126 -17.49 0.95 8.61
N MET A 127 -16.43 0.16 8.67
CA MET A 127 -16.02 -0.78 7.63
C MET A 127 -15.38 -2.02 8.24
N THR A 128 -15.26 -3.08 7.46
CA THR A 128 -14.55 -4.30 7.87
C THR A 128 -13.03 -4.12 7.79
N ALA A 129 -12.27 -5.01 8.44
CA ALA A 129 -10.81 -4.98 8.36
C ALA A 129 -10.32 -5.24 6.92
N GLU A 130 -11.03 -6.08 6.16
CA GLU A 130 -10.77 -6.32 4.74
C GLU A 130 -10.96 -5.04 3.91
N GLU A 131 -12.10 -4.37 4.05
CA GLU A 131 -12.38 -3.11 3.34
C GLU A 131 -11.35 -2.03 3.68
N ALA A 132 -11.06 -1.84 4.97
CA ALA A 132 -10.05 -0.88 5.42
C ALA A 132 -8.67 -1.18 4.85
N TYR A 133 -8.26 -2.45 4.88
CA TYR A 133 -6.97 -2.86 4.32
C TYR A 133 -6.91 -2.67 2.80
N LEU A 134 -7.97 -3.00 2.07
CA LEU A 134 -8.05 -2.82 0.62
C LEU A 134 -8.00 -1.35 0.22
N LEU A 135 -8.67 -0.46 0.96
CA LEU A 135 -8.60 0.98 0.77
C LEU A 135 -7.19 1.51 1.05
N TYR A 136 -6.60 1.10 2.17
CA TYR A 136 -5.23 1.48 2.53
C TYR A 136 -4.21 1.02 1.48
N ARG A 137 -4.33 -0.23 1.02
CA ARG A 137 -3.48 -0.78 -0.06
C ARG A 137 -3.70 -0.03 -1.38
N GLY A 138 -4.92 0.44 -1.65
CA GLY A 138 -5.23 1.28 -2.82
C GLY A 138 -4.45 2.60 -2.84
N ARG A 139 -4.16 3.18 -1.67
CA ARG A 139 -3.32 4.37 -1.56
C ARG A 139 -1.88 4.10 -2.00
N ASP A 140 -1.25 3.04 -1.49
CA ASP A 140 0.12 2.64 -1.87
C ASP A 140 0.23 2.36 -3.38
N VAL A 141 -0.79 1.74 -3.98
CA VAL A 141 -0.85 1.55 -5.43
C VAL A 141 -0.93 2.87 -6.18
N SER A 142 -1.70 3.84 -5.67
CA SER A 142 -1.78 5.18 -6.27
C SER A 142 -0.45 5.92 -6.18
N GLU A 143 0.22 5.87 -5.03
CA GLU A 143 1.55 6.45 -4.84
C GLU A 143 2.60 5.80 -5.76
N LYS A 144 2.61 4.47 -5.85
CA LYS A 144 3.46 3.75 -6.80
C LYS A 144 3.13 4.13 -8.23
N LEU A 145 1.87 4.32 -8.60
CA LEU A 145 1.48 4.77 -9.93
C LEU A 145 2.09 6.14 -10.25
N PHE A 146 2.01 7.11 -9.33
CA PHE A 146 2.66 8.42 -9.47
C PHE A 146 4.19 8.30 -9.55
N CYS A 147 4.82 7.42 -8.76
CA CYS A 147 6.27 7.17 -8.89
C CYS A 147 6.65 6.57 -10.25
N THR A 148 5.77 5.75 -10.82
CA THR A 148 6.01 5.09 -12.12
C THR A 148 5.70 6.00 -13.31
N ASP A 149 5.12 7.17 -13.07
CA ASP A 149 4.81 8.17 -14.10
C ASP A 149 6.05 8.57 -14.92
N LYS A 150 7.19 8.77 -14.23
CA LYS A 150 8.50 9.02 -14.84
C LYS A 150 8.85 8.02 -15.95
N SER A 151 8.41 6.77 -15.79
CA SER A 151 8.66 5.68 -16.74
C SER A 151 7.55 5.52 -17.79
N PHE A 152 6.29 5.80 -17.44
CA PHE A 152 5.15 5.57 -18.34
C PHE A 152 4.87 6.72 -19.30
N LEU A 153 4.98 7.97 -18.86
CA LEU A 153 4.69 9.16 -19.70
C LEU A 153 5.95 9.81 -20.27
N GLY A 154 7.12 9.16 -20.13
CA GLY A 154 8.36 9.65 -20.71
C GLY A 154 8.93 10.89 -20.01
N SER A 155 8.52 11.15 -18.77
CA SER A 155 8.90 12.33 -17.97
C SER A 155 10.32 12.23 -17.37
N LYS A 156 11.14 11.25 -17.81
CA LYS A 156 12.56 11.14 -17.41
C LYS A 156 13.35 12.40 -17.71
N SER A 157 13.02 13.10 -18.81
CA SER A 157 13.58 14.42 -19.12
C SER A 157 12.46 15.38 -19.53
N MET A 158 12.35 16.49 -18.83
CA MET A 158 11.45 17.59 -19.16
C MET A 158 12.14 18.43 -20.25
N ARG A 159 12.10 17.99 -21.52
CA ARG A 159 12.65 18.75 -22.66
C ARG A 159 11.77 19.96 -22.98
N ALA A 160 11.69 20.91 -22.06
CA ALA A 160 10.87 22.11 -22.14
C ALA A 160 11.75 23.35 -21.99
N HIS A 161 11.50 24.37 -22.81
CA HIS A 161 12.30 25.59 -22.88
C HIS A 161 11.81 26.71 -21.95
N SER A 162 10.66 26.53 -21.28
CA SER A 162 10.10 27.51 -20.35
C SER A 162 9.33 26.82 -19.21
N ASN A 163 9.16 27.54 -18.10
CA ASN A 163 8.44 27.03 -16.92
C ASN A 163 6.95 26.80 -17.22
N GLU A 164 6.36 27.59 -18.11
CA GLU A 164 4.96 27.46 -18.52
C GLU A 164 4.73 26.13 -19.26
N VAL A 165 5.65 25.75 -20.16
CA VAL A 165 5.58 24.48 -20.89
C VAL A 165 5.77 23.29 -19.93
N VAL A 166 6.65 23.42 -18.94
CA VAL A 166 6.81 22.42 -17.88
C VAL A 166 5.52 22.24 -17.10
N SER A 167 4.90 23.34 -16.66
CA SER A 167 3.66 23.33 -15.89
C SER A 167 2.50 22.71 -16.67
N ALA A 168 2.32 23.11 -17.94
CA ALA A 168 1.31 22.54 -18.81
C ALA A 168 1.50 21.03 -19.04
N LYS A 169 2.76 20.59 -19.21
CA LYS A 169 3.08 19.17 -19.36
C LYS A 169 2.75 18.36 -18.11
N ILE A 170 3.17 18.83 -16.93
CA ILE A 170 2.84 18.20 -15.65
C ILE A 170 1.31 18.11 -15.46
N PHE A 171 0.58 19.15 -15.84
CA PHE A 171 -0.88 19.16 -15.76
C PHE A 171 -1.52 18.09 -16.65
N ILE A 172 -1.09 17.95 -17.91
CA ILE A 172 -1.58 16.92 -18.83
C ILE A 172 -1.19 15.51 -18.33
N GLU A 173 0.02 15.33 -17.81
CA GLU A 173 0.48 14.08 -17.21
C GLU A 173 -0.41 13.67 -16.04
N PHE A 174 -0.75 14.62 -15.17
CA PHE A 174 -1.66 14.39 -14.05
C PHE A 174 -3.06 13.92 -14.50
N LEU A 175 -3.63 14.56 -15.53
CA LEU A 175 -4.91 14.13 -16.11
C LEU A 175 -4.82 12.73 -16.72
N ALA A 176 -3.75 12.43 -17.45
CA ALA A 176 -3.53 11.11 -18.03
C ALA A 176 -3.42 10.02 -16.95
N LEU A 177 -2.77 10.30 -15.82
CA LEU A 177 -2.68 9.39 -14.68
C LEU A 177 -4.04 9.14 -14.03
N ILE A 178 -4.91 10.14 -13.90
CA ILE A 178 -6.27 9.97 -13.36
C ILE A 178 -7.05 8.99 -14.25
N VAL A 179 -7.02 9.21 -15.57
CA VAL A 179 -7.70 8.32 -16.54
C VAL A 179 -7.11 6.91 -16.46
N ARG A 180 -5.78 6.78 -16.44
CA ARG A 180 -5.10 5.49 -16.32
C ARG A 180 -5.45 4.76 -15.02
N ASN A 181 -5.54 5.46 -13.90
CA ASN A 181 -5.93 4.89 -12.61
C ASN A 181 -7.38 4.38 -12.64
N ARG A 182 -8.28 5.14 -13.27
CA ARG A 182 -9.68 4.71 -13.47
C ARG A 182 -9.75 3.42 -14.29
N PHE A 183 -9.02 3.34 -15.39
CA PHE A 183 -8.91 2.11 -16.20
C PHE A 183 -8.41 0.92 -15.37
N TYR A 184 -7.35 1.12 -14.59
CA TYR A 184 -6.78 0.08 -13.74
C TYR A 184 -7.81 -0.47 -12.73
N ASN A 185 -8.53 0.41 -12.03
CA ASN A 185 -9.50 -0.02 -11.02
C ASN A 185 -10.66 -0.82 -11.64
N LEU A 186 -11.20 -0.35 -12.78
CA LEU A 186 -12.28 -1.05 -13.48
C LEU A 186 -11.85 -2.46 -13.95
N LEU A 187 -10.66 -2.57 -14.57
CA LEU A 187 -10.13 -3.86 -14.99
C LEU A 187 -9.84 -4.79 -13.81
N LYS A 188 -9.30 -4.23 -12.71
CA LYS A 188 -8.98 -4.98 -11.49
C LYS A 188 -10.24 -5.54 -10.83
N ASP A 189 -11.30 -4.74 -10.73
CA ASP A 189 -12.57 -5.16 -10.15
C ASP A 189 -13.23 -6.25 -11.00
N GLU A 190 -13.11 -6.14 -12.33
CA GLU A 190 -13.59 -7.19 -13.24
C GLU A 190 -12.78 -8.50 -13.11
N ILE A 191 -11.45 -8.42 -13.00
CA ILE A 191 -10.62 -9.62 -12.74
C ILE A 191 -11.04 -10.28 -11.42
N ARG A 192 -11.33 -9.51 -10.38
CA ARG A 192 -11.81 -10.03 -9.10
C ARG A 192 -13.16 -10.71 -9.23
N ARG A 193 -14.09 -10.09 -9.96
CA ARG A 193 -15.43 -10.63 -10.23
C ARG A 193 -15.38 -11.95 -10.98
N LEU A 194 -14.55 -12.03 -12.03
CA LEU A 194 -14.42 -13.22 -12.87
C LEU A 194 -13.51 -14.29 -12.25
N ASN A 195 -12.69 -13.93 -11.26
CA ASN A 195 -11.64 -14.76 -10.65
C ASN A 195 -10.69 -15.41 -11.69
N VAL A 196 -10.52 -14.76 -12.86
CA VAL A 196 -9.67 -15.25 -13.96
C VAL A 196 -8.75 -14.14 -14.41
N ARG A 197 -7.45 -14.42 -14.41
CA ARG A 197 -6.43 -13.49 -14.93
C ARG A 197 -6.26 -13.70 -16.42
N ARG A 198 -6.64 -12.70 -17.23
CA ARG A 198 -6.46 -12.69 -18.68
C ARG A 198 -5.40 -11.66 -19.07
N ASN A 199 -4.58 -11.98 -20.07
CA ASN A 199 -3.43 -11.15 -20.48
C ASN A 199 -3.82 -9.75 -20.97
N TYR A 200 -5.05 -9.60 -21.49
CA TYR A 200 -5.60 -8.34 -21.98
C TYR A 200 -6.26 -7.47 -20.90
N MET A 201 -6.35 -7.93 -19.64
CA MET A 201 -6.93 -7.16 -18.52
C MET A 201 -5.87 -6.30 -17.80
N THR A 202 -4.85 -5.87 -18.52
CA THR A 202 -3.86 -4.90 -18.03
C THR A 202 -4.02 -3.60 -18.81
N VAL A 203 -3.87 -2.45 -18.16
CA VAL A 203 -4.12 -1.15 -18.82
C VAL A 203 -3.42 -1.01 -20.18
N PRO A 204 -2.12 -1.32 -20.35
CA PRO A 204 -1.47 -1.21 -21.66
C PRO A 204 -2.04 -2.18 -22.70
N ALA A 205 -2.37 -3.42 -22.31
CA ALA A 205 -2.91 -4.40 -23.24
C ALA A 205 -4.36 -4.05 -23.61
N SER A 206 -5.17 -3.59 -22.66
CA SER A 206 -6.54 -3.16 -22.92
C SER A 206 -6.57 -1.98 -23.88
N ILE A 207 -5.71 -0.98 -23.69
CA ILE A 207 -5.58 0.15 -24.62
C ILE A 207 -5.24 -0.35 -26.04
N ARG A 208 -4.25 -1.22 -26.19
CA ARG A 208 -3.90 -1.81 -27.50
C ARG A 208 -5.03 -2.60 -28.16
N GLU A 209 -5.90 -3.25 -27.39
CA GLU A 209 -7.07 -3.94 -27.95
C GLU A 209 -8.18 -2.97 -28.38
N LEU A 210 -8.34 -1.86 -27.66
CA LEU A 210 -9.31 -0.81 -27.98
C LEU A 210 -8.86 0.05 -29.17
N GLU A 211 -7.55 0.28 -29.33
CA GLU A 211 -6.96 0.98 -30.48
C GLU A 211 -7.29 0.28 -31.82
N LYS A 212 -7.54 -1.03 -31.80
CA LYS A 212 -7.97 -1.79 -33.00
C LYS A 212 -9.42 -1.50 -33.42
N ILE A 213 -10.19 -0.76 -32.61
CA ILE A 213 -11.56 -0.37 -32.94
C ILE A 213 -11.47 0.86 -33.85
N GLU A 214 -11.46 0.61 -35.16
CA GLU A 214 -11.39 1.65 -36.17
C GLU A 214 -12.78 1.97 -36.74
N MET A 215 -12.99 3.23 -37.08
CA MET A 215 -14.24 3.75 -37.67
C MET A 215 -13.96 4.33 -39.04
N THR A 216 -14.71 3.89 -40.06
CA THR A 216 -14.61 4.42 -41.41
C THR A 216 -15.88 5.16 -41.81
N ARG A 217 -15.71 6.29 -42.51
CA ARG A 217 -16.81 7.08 -43.03
C ARG A 217 -17.13 6.62 -44.44
N ARG A 218 -18.29 6.00 -44.64
CA ARG A 218 -18.78 5.64 -45.98
C ARG A 218 -19.73 6.71 -46.49
N ASN A 219 -19.46 7.22 -47.69
CA ASN A 219 -20.34 8.11 -48.46
C ASN A 219 -20.89 9.33 -47.70
N GLY A 220 -20.04 9.95 -46.88
CA GLY A 220 -20.20 11.36 -46.50
C GLY A 220 -21.18 11.69 -45.36
N SER A 221 -21.88 10.75 -44.72
CA SER A 221 -22.83 11.14 -43.66
C SER A 221 -22.78 10.35 -42.36
N LEU A 222 -22.35 9.08 -42.36
CA LEU A 222 -22.39 8.24 -41.16
C LEU A 222 -21.07 7.51 -40.94
N TYR A 223 -20.54 7.61 -39.71
CA TYR A 223 -19.45 6.75 -39.27
C TYR A 223 -19.96 5.33 -39.02
N LYS A 224 -19.19 4.33 -39.43
CA LYS A 224 -19.44 2.92 -39.12
C LYS A 224 -18.17 2.27 -38.63
N LEU A 225 -18.30 1.28 -37.76
CA LEU A 225 -17.17 0.43 -37.38
C LEU A 225 -16.66 -0.32 -38.62
N ASP A 226 -15.34 -0.34 -38.81
CA ASP A 226 -14.73 -1.03 -39.94
C ASP A 226 -14.81 -2.55 -39.77
N PHE A 227 -14.69 -3.02 -38.53
CA PHE A 227 -14.84 -4.42 -38.13
C PHE A 227 -15.81 -4.59 -36.96
N ALA A 228 -16.45 -5.76 -36.89
CA ALA A 228 -17.25 -6.12 -35.73
C ALA A 228 -16.38 -6.29 -34.48
N LEU A 229 -16.90 -5.89 -33.32
CA LEU A 229 -16.18 -6.02 -32.05
C LEU A 229 -15.88 -7.49 -31.72
N THR A 230 -14.61 -7.77 -31.41
CA THR A 230 -14.14 -9.08 -30.97
C THR A 230 -14.63 -9.43 -29.57
N LYS A 231 -14.60 -10.71 -29.19
CA LYS A 231 -14.94 -11.16 -27.82
C LYS A 231 -14.08 -10.46 -26.75
N THR A 232 -12.80 -10.21 -27.06
CA THR A 232 -11.87 -9.52 -26.16
C THR A 232 -12.26 -8.06 -25.96
N GLN A 233 -12.56 -7.34 -27.05
CA GLN A 233 -13.01 -5.94 -26.98
C GLN A 233 -14.33 -5.81 -26.22
N LYS A 234 -15.29 -6.71 -26.45
CA LYS A 234 -16.56 -6.74 -25.71
C LYS A 234 -16.33 -6.97 -24.21
N ALA A 235 -15.43 -7.88 -23.84
CA ALA A 235 -15.10 -8.14 -22.44
C ALA A 235 -14.45 -6.93 -21.76
N ILE A 236 -13.57 -6.21 -22.46
CA ILE A 236 -12.95 -4.98 -21.95
C ILE A 236 -14.00 -3.86 -21.82
N ALA A 237 -14.86 -3.68 -22.82
CA ALA A 237 -15.95 -2.71 -22.77
C ALA A 237 -16.91 -2.98 -21.59
N GLN A 238 -17.25 -4.25 -21.38
CA GLN A 238 -18.07 -4.67 -20.25
C GLN A 238 -17.41 -4.35 -18.90
N ALA A 239 -16.08 -4.50 -18.78
CA ALA A 239 -15.34 -4.09 -17.59
C ALA A 239 -15.47 -2.59 -17.30
N PHE A 240 -15.72 -1.77 -18.33
CA PHE A 240 -15.97 -0.33 -18.20
C PHE A 240 -17.45 0.02 -18.04
N GLY A 241 -18.34 -0.98 -17.98
CA GLY A 241 -19.78 -0.79 -17.89
C GLY A 241 -20.43 -0.39 -19.21
N LEU A 242 -19.77 -0.64 -20.34
CA LEU A 242 -20.29 -0.38 -21.68
C LEU A 242 -20.78 -1.67 -22.34
N SER A 243 -21.98 -1.63 -22.90
CA SER A 243 -22.49 -2.66 -23.78
C SER A 243 -22.06 -2.43 -25.23
N GLN A 244 -22.28 -3.44 -26.08
CA GLN A 244 -22.06 -3.29 -27.51
C GLN A 244 -22.97 -2.21 -28.12
N ASP A 245 -24.20 -2.09 -27.63
CA ASP A 245 -25.17 -1.11 -28.13
C ASP A 245 -24.78 0.31 -27.73
N ASP A 246 -24.20 0.50 -26.55
CA ASP A 246 -23.67 1.81 -26.12
C ASP A 246 -22.56 2.29 -27.05
N ILE A 247 -21.67 1.37 -27.47
CA ILE A 247 -20.58 1.69 -28.41
C ILE A 247 -21.16 2.06 -29.78
N LEU A 248 -22.14 1.30 -30.28
CA LEU A 248 -22.78 1.57 -31.56
C LEU A 248 -23.59 2.88 -31.55
N CYS A 249 -24.25 3.21 -30.44
CA CYS A 249 -24.91 4.49 -30.28
C CYS A 249 -23.91 5.65 -30.35
N LYS A 250 -22.77 5.53 -29.63
CA LYS A 250 -21.70 6.55 -29.67
C LYS A 250 -21.11 6.75 -31.06
N VAL A 251 -20.99 5.67 -31.84
CA VAL A 251 -20.51 5.72 -33.23
C VAL A 251 -21.42 6.57 -34.13
N ASN A 252 -22.74 6.55 -33.88
CA ASN A 252 -23.71 7.31 -34.66
C ASN A 252 -23.85 8.78 -34.21
N GLU A 253 -23.32 9.13 -33.04
CA GLU A 253 -23.33 10.51 -32.50
C GLU A 253 -22.17 11.38 -33.01
N ILE A 254 -21.11 10.77 -33.55
CA ILE A 254 -19.89 11.42 -34.09
C ILE A 254 -20.10 11.77 -35.56
#